data_AF-A0A8T0XRK9-F1
#
_entry.id   AF-A0A8T0XRK9-F1
#
_cell.length_a   1.000
_cell.length_b   1.000
_cell.length_c   1.000
_cell.angle_alpha   90.00
_cell.angle_beta   90.00
_cell.angle_gamma   90.00
#
_symmetry.space_group_name_H-M   'P 1'
#
loop_
_entity.id
_entity.type
_entity.pdbx_description
1 polymer ?
#
loop_
_entity_poly.entity_id
_entity_poly.type
_entity_poly.pdbx_seq_one_letter_code
_entity_poly.pdbx_strand_id
1 'polypeptide(L)'
;MRRARLRRSCDASLGGGGSMRDPFLKHRVKKFDLSRLDWIDEIPDCPVFSPSTQEFEDPVVYLSKIAPVAAKYGICKIISPVSASVPAGSVLMKELGGVKFTTRVQPLRLAEWSKDDKFAFFMSGRKYTFREFEKMANKEFVRRYSSAACLPSKYMEEEFWHEIACGKMESVEYACDIDGSAFSSSPNDQLGRSKWNLKRFSRLPNSMLRLLRAAVPGITDPMLYIGMLFSMFAWHVEDHYLYSINYHHCGASKTWYGIPGSAASDFEKVVREHVYDHEILSCEGENAAFDVLLGKTTIFPPNILLHHQVPVYRAVQKPGEFVVTFPRAYHSGFSHGFNCGEAVNFATGEWFPLGAVASQRYALLKRIPVLPYEELLCKETTLVANEFTMSDHEDNTLTRDTHIQSCTKAPFVQLMRFQHHVRWSLMKMGARTHYKADIDTTVLCGICKRDCYVAHIMCNCRADAICLCHEEEIRKCPCSCDRVVFVRKDIFELEALSKKFEEEIGVLDEVGKWMSQSDGPSTHPCLFDGINHNSKYFPYCKIQIDASPEIHTFSEIDVLGYDLNKLYPTASTITFAHGPHDYSTQSDHSRLTNWLHKMVTILTMRYLESRDGLP
;
A
#
# COMPACT_ATOMS: atom_id res chain seq x y z
N MET A 1 65.46 25.88 5.75
CA MET A 1 65.90 26.26 4.38
C MET A 1 64.99 25.56 3.38
N ARG A 2 63.83 26.12 3.03
CA ARG A 2 63.54 26.92 1.82
C ARG A 2 64.14 26.38 0.51
N ARG A 3 63.27 25.83 -0.35
CA ARG A 3 63.16 26.02 -1.83
C ARG A 3 62.14 25.00 -2.36
N ALA A 4 61.26 25.24 -3.32
CA ALA A 4 60.69 26.43 -3.94
C ALA A 4 59.50 25.93 -4.79
N ARG A 5 58.43 26.72 -4.88
CA ARG A 5 57.31 26.52 -5.84
C ARG A 5 57.80 26.71 -7.27
N LEU A 6 57.26 25.92 -8.21
CA LEU A 6 57.17 26.29 -9.61
C LEU A 6 55.71 26.16 -10.06
N ARG A 7 55.07 27.32 -10.20
CA ARG A 7 53.87 27.51 -11.03
C ARG A 7 54.34 27.56 -12.49
N ARG A 8 53.64 26.88 -13.40
CA ARG A 8 53.54 27.29 -14.81
C ARG A 8 52.08 27.24 -15.21
N SER A 9 51.56 28.42 -15.52
CA SER A 9 50.39 28.65 -16.37
C SER A 9 50.85 28.52 -17.83
N CYS A 10 50.02 27.91 -18.67
CA CYS A 10 49.98 28.16 -20.10
C CYS A 10 48.53 27.94 -20.57
N ASP A 11 47.87 29.03 -20.95
CA ASP A 11 46.71 29.00 -21.83
C ASP A 11 47.17 28.98 -23.31
N ALA A 12 46.32 28.34 -24.12
CA ALA A 12 46.11 28.47 -25.56
C ALA A 12 47.20 28.00 -26.54
N SER A 13 46.91 26.90 -27.25
CA SER A 13 46.60 26.98 -28.69
C SER A 13 46.07 25.65 -29.26
N LEU A 14 45.06 25.82 -30.12
CA LEU A 14 44.28 24.84 -30.87
C LEU A 14 45.10 23.81 -31.65
N GLY A 15 44.67 22.55 -31.60
CA GLY A 15 45.03 21.49 -32.53
C GLY A 15 43.88 20.50 -32.63
N GLY A 16 43.15 20.55 -33.75
CA GLY A 16 42.00 19.70 -34.02
C GLY A 16 42.39 18.23 -34.14
N GLY A 17 41.69 17.38 -33.41
CA GLY A 17 41.71 15.93 -33.54
C GLY A 17 40.43 15.40 -32.93
N GLY A 18 39.55 14.86 -33.78
CA GLY A 18 38.24 14.35 -33.37
C GLY A 18 38.38 13.27 -32.30
N SER A 19 37.95 13.58 -31.08
CA SER A 19 37.81 12.60 -30.01
C SER A 19 36.39 12.04 -30.09
N MET A 20 36.30 10.72 -30.32
CA MET A 20 35.06 9.96 -30.22
C MET A 20 34.35 10.33 -28.92
N ARG A 21 33.09 10.79 -29.04
CA ARG A 21 32.19 10.92 -27.91
C ARG A 21 32.04 9.54 -27.29
N ASP A 22 32.58 9.38 -26.08
CA ASP A 22 32.32 8.24 -25.22
C ASP A 22 30.79 8.07 -25.05
N PRO A 23 30.18 6.96 -25.49
CA PRO A 23 28.73 6.75 -25.39
C PRO A 23 28.25 6.55 -23.94
N PHE A 24 29.16 6.45 -22.96
CA PHE A 24 28.85 6.12 -21.57
C PHE A 24 28.90 7.30 -20.60
N LEU A 25 28.66 8.53 -21.08
CA LEU A 25 28.36 9.67 -20.20
C LEU A 25 26.99 9.48 -19.53
N LYS A 26 26.99 8.59 -18.52
CA LYS A 26 25.95 8.39 -17.52
C LYS A 26 25.48 9.77 -17.04
N HIS A 27 24.18 10.01 -17.16
CA HIS A 27 23.54 11.25 -16.75
C HIS A 27 23.74 11.44 -15.23
N ARG A 28 24.78 12.19 -14.86
CA ARG A 28 24.92 12.67 -13.48
C ARG A 28 23.68 13.48 -13.16
N VAL A 29 22.99 13.13 -12.08
CA VAL A 29 21.95 13.95 -11.49
C VAL A 29 22.58 15.26 -11.04
N LYS A 30 22.66 16.23 -11.96
CA LYS A 30 22.95 17.64 -11.68
C LYS A 30 21.80 18.32 -10.92
N LYS A 31 20.75 17.57 -10.54
CA LYS A 31 19.43 18.10 -10.19
C LYS A 31 19.25 18.37 -8.69
N PHE A 32 20.07 17.78 -7.81
CA PHE A 32 19.98 17.99 -6.38
C PHE A 32 21.30 18.57 -5.85
N ASP A 33 21.29 19.84 -5.44
CA ASP A 33 22.43 20.42 -4.71
C ASP A 33 22.44 19.87 -3.28
N LEU A 34 23.32 18.90 -3.03
CA LEU A 34 23.59 18.31 -1.72
C LEU A 34 24.93 18.79 -1.15
N SER A 35 25.51 19.85 -1.73
CA SER A 35 26.73 20.47 -1.19
C SER A 35 26.47 21.24 0.11
N ARG A 36 25.20 21.62 0.35
CA ARG A 36 24.71 22.27 1.56
C ARG A 36 23.58 21.45 2.16
N LEU A 37 23.74 21.06 3.43
CA LEU A 37 22.77 20.25 4.18
C LEU A 37 21.96 21.09 5.19
N ASP A 38 22.00 22.42 5.06
CA ASP A 38 21.31 23.38 5.95
C ASP A 38 19.80 23.11 6.03
N TRP A 39 19.20 22.56 4.97
CA TRP A 39 17.79 22.17 4.90
C TRP A 39 17.40 21.10 5.93
N ILE A 40 18.34 20.32 6.47
CA ILE A 40 18.06 19.34 7.55
C ILE A 40 17.50 20.06 8.78
N ASP A 41 17.98 21.28 9.06
CA ASP A 41 17.51 22.10 10.18
C ASP A 41 16.17 22.79 9.88
N GLU A 42 15.77 22.88 8.62
CA GLU A 42 14.49 23.46 8.19
C GLU A 42 13.32 22.49 8.33
N ILE A 43 13.57 21.18 8.46
CA ILE A 43 12.52 20.17 8.60
C ILE A 43 12.00 20.14 10.05
N PRO A 44 10.73 20.50 10.28
CA PRO A 44 10.10 20.37 11.59
C PRO A 44 9.94 18.90 12.00
N ASP A 45 9.99 18.63 13.30
CA ASP A 45 9.69 17.31 13.83
C ASP A 45 8.18 17.02 13.82
N CYS A 46 7.82 15.75 13.67
CA CYS A 46 6.44 15.29 13.82
C CYS A 46 5.99 15.32 15.30
N PRO A 47 4.68 15.30 15.58
CA PRO A 47 4.18 15.21 16.95
C PRO A 47 4.65 13.93 17.65
N VAL A 48 5.05 14.10 18.92
CA VAL A 48 5.43 13.00 19.81
C VAL A 48 4.41 12.89 20.92
N PHE A 49 3.87 11.69 21.11
CA PHE A 49 2.88 11.40 22.13
C PHE A 49 3.42 10.42 23.18
N SER A 50 3.01 10.61 24.43
CA SER A 50 3.40 9.77 25.56
C SER A 50 2.15 9.35 26.34
N PRO A 51 1.43 8.31 25.88
CA PRO A 51 0.23 7.85 26.55
C PRO A 51 0.53 7.43 27.98
N SER A 52 -0.40 7.73 28.89
CA SER A 52 -0.45 7.05 30.18
C SER A 52 -0.72 5.56 30.02
N THR A 53 -0.44 4.76 31.06
CA THR A 53 -0.76 3.32 31.05
C THR A 53 -2.23 3.04 30.74
N GLN A 54 -3.15 3.88 31.23
CA GLN A 54 -4.59 3.77 30.97
C GLN A 54 -4.91 4.07 29.50
N GLU A 55 -4.35 5.15 28.94
CA GLU A 55 -4.52 5.49 27.52
C GLU A 55 -3.92 4.42 26.59
N PHE A 56 -2.92 3.68 27.07
CA PHE A 56 -2.28 2.59 26.35
C PHE A 56 -3.08 1.27 26.37
N GLU A 57 -4.20 1.19 27.10
CA GLU A 57 -5.00 -0.04 27.16
C GLU A 57 -5.72 -0.37 25.85
N ASP A 58 -6.14 0.64 25.09
CA ASP A 58 -6.80 0.47 23.81
C ASP A 58 -6.14 1.30 22.69
N PRO A 59 -5.33 0.67 21.82
CA PRO A 59 -4.60 1.38 20.79
C PRO A 59 -5.51 2.04 19.77
N VAL A 60 -6.64 1.42 19.39
CA VAL A 60 -7.49 1.98 18.33
C VAL A 60 -8.22 3.22 18.83
N VAL A 61 -8.68 3.20 20.08
CA VAL A 61 -9.27 4.38 20.74
C VAL A 61 -8.22 5.49 20.86
N TYR A 62 -7.00 5.15 21.31
CA TYR A 62 -5.94 6.13 21.46
C TYR A 62 -5.52 6.76 20.12
N LEU A 63 -5.39 5.95 19.07
CA LEU A 63 -5.07 6.43 17.73
C LEU A 63 -6.16 7.35 17.18
N SER A 64 -7.42 7.00 17.39
CA SER A 64 -8.56 7.87 17.02
C SER A 64 -8.51 9.22 17.75
N LYS A 65 -8.14 9.21 19.05
CA LYS A 65 -7.98 10.43 19.85
C LYS A 65 -6.90 11.38 19.28
N ILE A 66 -5.77 10.85 18.82
CA ILE A 66 -4.65 11.68 18.33
C ILE A 66 -4.75 12.01 16.83
N ALA A 67 -5.56 11.26 16.06
CA ALA A 67 -5.66 11.38 14.62
C ALA A 67 -5.94 12.81 14.11
N PRO A 68 -6.87 13.60 14.70
CA PRO A 68 -7.15 14.97 14.23
C PRO A 68 -5.95 15.92 14.26
N VAL A 69 -4.97 15.64 15.12
CA VAL A 69 -3.72 16.40 15.21
C VAL A 69 -2.64 15.76 14.35
N ALA A 70 -2.42 14.46 14.53
CA ALA A 70 -1.30 13.74 13.92
C ALA A 70 -1.43 13.57 12.39
N ALA A 71 -2.65 13.42 11.87
CA ALA A 71 -2.88 13.28 10.43
C ALA A 71 -2.39 14.49 9.61
N LYS A 72 -2.35 15.69 10.21
CA LYS A 72 -1.84 16.92 9.58
C LYS A 72 -0.34 16.89 9.30
N TYR A 73 0.37 15.92 9.87
CA TYR A 73 1.81 15.71 9.73
C TYR A 73 2.13 14.46 8.90
N GLY A 74 1.14 13.61 8.60
CA GLY A 74 1.30 12.34 7.88
C GLY A 74 1.93 11.22 8.70
N ILE A 75 2.83 11.54 9.63
CA ILE A 75 3.41 10.60 10.60
C ILE A 75 3.36 11.17 12.02
N CYS A 76 3.38 10.29 13.02
CA CYS A 76 3.66 10.68 14.41
C CYS A 76 4.43 9.61 15.15
N LYS A 77 4.97 9.98 16.31
CA LYS A 77 5.72 9.08 17.19
C LYS A 77 4.98 8.87 18.51
N ILE A 78 4.95 7.64 19.01
CA ILE A 78 4.33 7.28 20.28
C ILE A 78 5.35 6.55 21.15
N ILE A 79 5.62 7.09 22.35
CA ILE A 79 6.55 6.49 23.31
C ILE A 79 5.76 5.51 24.17
N SER A 80 6.12 4.22 24.11
CA SER A 80 5.44 3.19 24.91
C SER A 80 5.67 3.43 26.42
N PRO A 81 4.62 3.44 27.26
CA PRO A 81 4.77 3.50 28.71
C PRO A 81 5.19 2.15 29.31
N VAL A 82 5.08 1.07 28.53
CA VAL A 82 5.47 -0.29 28.93
C VAL A 82 6.68 -0.75 28.13
N SER A 83 7.56 -1.50 28.78
CA SER A 83 8.75 -2.09 28.14
C SER A 83 8.61 -3.60 28.03
N ALA A 84 9.19 -4.18 26.98
CA ALA A 84 9.35 -5.63 26.89
C ALA A 84 10.27 -6.14 28.01
N SER A 85 9.92 -7.26 28.63
CA SER A 85 10.77 -7.95 29.59
C SER A 85 11.68 -8.97 28.91
N VAL A 86 11.29 -9.48 27.74
CA VAL A 86 12.10 -10.39 26.91
C VAL A 86 12.69 -9.62 25.72
N PRO A 87 14.02 -9.56 25.57
CA PRO A 87 14.64 -8.89 24.43
C PRO A 87 14.29 -9.54 23.09
N ALA A 88 14.07 -8.74 22.04
CA ALA A 88 13.76 -9.23 20.70
C ALA A 88 14.71 -10.30 20.17
N GLY A 89 16.03 -10.12 20.36
CA GLY A 89 17.02 -11.13 19.96
C GLY A 89 16.85 -12.48 20.68
N SER A 90 16.31 -12.49 21.91
CA SER A 90 15.95 -13.73 22.62
C SER A 90 14.68 -14.36 22.05
N VAL A 91 13.67 -13.56 21.72
CA VAL A 91 12.44 -14.04 21.08
C VAL A 91 12.78 -14.72 19.74
N LEU A 92 13.50 -14.03 18.87
CA LEU A 92 13.85 -14.52 17.53
C LEU A 92 14.76 -15.77 17.55
N MET A 93 15.63 -15.90 18.56
CA MET A 93 16.57 -17.01 18.64
C MET A 93 16.07 -18.20 19.46
N LYS A 94 15.24 -17.98 20.48
CA LYS A 94 14.80 -19.03 21.41
C LYS A 94 13.34 -19.41 21.21
N GLU A 95 12.43 -18.43 21.16
CA GLU A 95 11.00 -18.71 21.01
C GLU A 95 10.67 -19.17 19.58
N LEU A 96 11.35 -18.62 18.57
CA LEU A 96 11.18 -18.98 17.16
C LEU A 96 12.22 -19.98 16.64
N GLY A 97 13.04 -20.58 17.51
CA GLY A 97 13.98 -21.65 17.11
C GLY A 97 15.16 -21.22 16.23
N GLY A 98 15.51 -19.92 16.22
CA GLY A 98 16.67 -19.42 15.48
C GLY A 98 16.34 -19.02 14.05
N VAL A 99 15.49 -18.00 13.90
CA VAL A 99 15.07 -17.47 12.59
C VAL A 99 16.28 -17.13 11.74
N LYS A 100 16.30 -17.69 10.52
CA LYS A 100 17.24 -17.32 9.46
C LYS A 100 16.49 -16.54 8.39
N PHE A 101 17.10 -15.47 7.91
CA PHE A 101 16.54 -14.60 6.88
C PHE A 101 17.57 -14.31 5.81
N THR A 102 17.09 -14.01 4.60
CA THR A 102 17.92 -13.59 3.47
C THR A 102 17.82 -12.07 3.35
N THR A 103 18.96 -11.38 3.30
CA THR A 103 19.01 -9.94 3.07
C THR A 103 18.76 -9.61 1.60
N ARG A 104 18.53 -8.34 1.30
CA ARG A 104 18.55 -7.78 -0.05
C ARG A 104 19.67 -6.76 -0.13
N VAL A 105 20.32 -6.70 -1.28
CA VAL A 105 21.36 -5.72 -1.55
C VAL A 105 20.69 -4.45 -2.09
N GLN A 106 20.82 -3.36 -1.37
CA GLN A 106 20.24 -2.07 -1.70
C GLN A 106 21.34 -1.12 -2.20
N PRO A 107 21.30 -0.70 -3.48
CA PRO A 107 22.23 0.31 -3.99
C PRO A 107 21.93 1.68 -3.37
N LEU A 108 22.98 2.43 -3.04
CA LEU A 108 22.85 3.78 -2.48
C LEU A 108 22.81 4.88 -3.57
N ARG A 109 23.32 4.61 -4.78
CA ARG A 109 23.46 5.63 -5.83
C ARG A 109 22.17 5.88 -6.60
N LEU A 110 21.62 7.07 -6.37
CA LEU A 110 20.45 7.64 -7.04
C LEU A 110 20.67 7.99 -8.52
N ALA A 111 21.91 8.32 -8.91
CA ALA A 111 22.22 8.89 -10.22
C ALA A 111 22.47 7.87 -11.34
N GLU A 112 22.40 6.57 -11.04
CA GLU A 112 22.65 5.51 -12.01
C GLU A 112 21.36 4.75 -12.36
N TRP A 113 20.19 5.33 -12.12
CA TRP A 113 18.91 4.66 -12.33
C TRP A 113 18.59 4.46 -13.81
N SER A 114 18.89 3.27 -14.32
CA SER A 114 18.34 2.75 -15.56
C SER A 114 17.15 1.81 -15.29
N LYS A 115 16.42 1.41 -16.34
CA LYS A 115 15.38 0.37 -16.21
C LYS A 115 15.94 -0.97 -15.73
N ASP A 116 17.22 -1.22 -15.92
CA ASP A 116 17.90 -2.46 -15.52
C ASP A 116 18.21 -2.49 -14.00
N ASP A 117 18.32 -1.34 -13.33
CA ASP A 117 18.62 -1.25 -11.90
C ASP A 117 17.42 -1.59 -11.00
N LYS A 118 16.21 -1.67 -11.55
CA LYS A 118 15.05 -2.25 -10.83
C LYS A 118 15.33 -3.71 -10.41
N PHE A 119 16.19 -4.43 -11.14
CA PHE A 119 16.61 -5.78 -10.77
C PHE A 119 17.72 -5.80 -9.71
N ALA A 120 18.51 -4.73 -9.59
CA ALA A 120 19.61 -4.64 -8.61
C ALA A 120 19.10 -4.51 -7.16
N PHE A 121 17.98 -3.82 -6.93
CA PHE A 121 17.36 -3.65 -5.60
C PHE A 121 16.85 -4.95 -4.97
N PHE A 122 16.71 -6.00 -5.77
CA PHE A 122 16.18 -7.31 -5.37
C PHE A 122 17.18 -8.45 -5.54
N MET A 123 18.48 -8.14 -5.70
CA MET A 123 19.49 -9.20 -5.65
C MET A 123 19.47 -9.83 -4.25
N SER A 124 19.22 -11.14 -4.21
CA SER A 124 19.30 -11.93 -2.98
C SER A 124 20.68 -11.73 -2.38
N GLY A 125 20.69 -11.16 -1.18
CA GLY A 125 21.88 -11.03 -0.36
C GLY A 125 22.21 -12.35 0.31
N ARG A 126 22.89 -12.28 1.45
CA ARG A 126 23.33 -13.45 2.18
C ARG A 126 22.26 -13.89 3.19
N LYS A 127 22.27 -15.18 3.51
CA LYS A 127 21.43 -15.75 4.58
C LYS A 127 22.12 -15.56 5.93
N TYR A 128 21.39 -15.04 6.91
CA TYR A 128 21.88 -14.75 8.25
C TYR A 128 20.92 -15.23 9.32
N THR A 129 21.46 -15.55 10.49
CA THR A 129 20.73 -15.43 11.76
C THR A 129 20.78 -14.00 12.27
N PHE A 130 19.88 -13.65 13.20
CA PHE A 130 19.83 -12.33 13.84
C PHE A 130 21.20 -11.89 14.39
N ARG A 131 21.90 -12.78 15.11
CA ARG A 131 23.20 -12.49 15.72
C ARG A 131 24.33 -12.36 14.72
N GLU A 132 24.29 -13.10 13.61
CA GLU A 132 25.32 -12.99 12.57
C GLU A 132 25.21 -11.66 11.83
N PHE A 133 23.98 -11.24 11.51
CA PHE A 133 23.75 -9.95 10.87
C PHE A 133 24.12 -8.78 11.80
N GLU A 134 23.76 -8.84 13.08
CA GLU A 134 24.18 -7.86 14.09
C GLU A 134 25.70 -7.68 14.13
N LYS A 135 26.45 -8.80 14.21
CA LYS A 135 27.92 -8.76 14.22
C LYS A 135 28.49 -8.15 12.95
N MET A 136 27.92 -8.49 11.79
CA MET A 136 28.34 -7.94 10.50
C MET A 136 28.09 -6.43 10.42
N ALA A 137 26.88 -5.99 10.76
CA ALA A 137 26.47 -4.59 10.73
C ALA A 137 27.30 -3.73 11.69
N ASN A 138 27.55 -4.21 12.91
CA ASN A 138 28.38 -3.51 13.89
C ASN A 138 29.85 -3.45 13.47
N LYS A 139 30.40 -4.51 12.86
CA LYS A 139 31.76 -4.50 12.31
C LYS A 139 31.91 -3.44 11.22
N GLU A 140 30.92 -3.31 10.34
CA GLU A 140 30.92 -2.30 9.29
C GLU A 140 30.82 -0.88 9.86
N PHE A 141 29.96 -0.68 10.87
CA PHE A 141 29.84 0.60 11.56
C PHE A 141 31.16 1.03 12.22
N VAL A 142 31.80 0.13 12.98
CA VAL A 142 33.10 0.39 13.63
C VAL A 142 34.19 0.65 12.60
N ARG A 143 34.20 -0.07 11.48
CA ARG A 143 35.15 0.16 10.38
C ARG A 143 35.05 1.58 9.82
N ARG A 144 33.83 2.12 9.71
CA ARG A 144 33.59 3.45 9.17
C ARG A 144 33.89 4.58 10.16
N TYR A 145 33.42 4.45 11.40
CA TYR A 145 33.46 5.55 12.38
C TYR A 145 34.50 5.37 13.48
N SER A 146 35.27 4.28 13.46
CA SER A 146 36.25 3.92 14.50
C SER A 146 35.66 3.89 15.92
N SER A 147 34.35 3.69 16.04
CA SER A 147 33.59 3.72 17.29
C SER A 147 32.47 2.69 17.26
N ALA A 148 32.22 2.06 18.42
CA ALA A 148 31.07 1.18 18.63
C ALA A 148 29.86 1.92 19.24
N ALA A 149 30.02 3.19 19.61
CA ALA A 149 28.94 3.98 20.19
C ALA A 149 28.00 4.49 19.10
N CYS A 150 26.71 4.60 19.44
CA CYS A 150 25.75 5.32 18.61
C CYS A 150 26.19 6.78 18.48
N LEU A 151 26.20 7.30 17.26
CA LEU A 151 26.53 8.69 16.97
C LEU A 151 25.26 9.56 17.02
N PRO A 152 25.39 10.89 17.19
CA PRO A 152 24.24 11.80 17.24
C PRO A 152 23.36 11.70 15.99
N SER A 153 22.04 11.71 16.16
CA SER A 153 21.09 11.52 15.06
C SER A 153 21.23 12.51 13.92
N LYS A 154 21.48 13.79 14.22
CA LYS A 154 21.73 14.83 13.21
C LYS A 154 22.98 14.53 12.37
N TYR A 155 24.08 14.13 13.03
CA TYR A 155 25.30 13.74 12.34
C TYR A 155 25.07 12.53 11.41
N MET A 156 24.29 11.55 11.86
CA MET A 156 23.95 10.38 11.03
C MET A 156 23.09 10.74 9.81
N GLU A 157 22.24 11.76 9.93
CA GLU A 157 21.41 12.29 8.84
C GLU A 157 22.26 13.04 7.81
N GLU A 158 23.17 13.89 8.27
CA GLU A 158 24.15 14.57 7.42
C GLU A 158 25.01 13.56 6.64
N GLU A 159 25.57 12.56 7.33
CA GLU A 159 26.38 11.51 6.72
C GLU A 159 25.61 10.65 5.72
N PHE A 160 24.34 10.33 6.00
CA PHE A 160 23.50 9.58 5.06
C PHE A 160 23.30 10.35 3.76
N TRP A 161 22.87 11.62 3.83
CA TRP A 161 22.64 12.41 2.61
C TRP A 161 23.94 12.74 1.87
N HIS A 162 25.05 12.92 2.59
CA HIS A 162 26.37 13.02 1.98
C HIS A 162 26.74 11.72 1.23
N GLU A 163 26.50 10.56 1.82
CA GLU A 163 26.77 9.26 1.20
C GLU A 163 25.93 9.04 -0.05
N ILE A 164 24.63 9.37 0.00
CA ILE A 164 23.73 9.29 -1.14
C ILE A 164 24.18 10.21 -2.30
N ALA A 165 24.70 11.40 -1.98
CA ALA A 165 25.12 12.40 -2.97
C ALA A 165 26.43 12.04 -3.68
N CYS A 166 27.48 11.75 -2.90
CA CYS A 166 28.85 11.63 -3.38
C CYS A 166 29.70 10.62 -2.59
N GLY A 167 29.04 9.70 -1.88
CA GLY A 167 29.68 8.66 -1.10
C GLY A 167 30.48 7.65 -1.92
N LYS A 168 31.17 6.76 -1.20
CA LYS A 168 31.98 5.67 -1.78
C LYS A 168 31.34 4.30 -1.63
N MET A 169 30.34 4.17 -0.76
CA MET A 169 29.60 2.95 -0.49
C MET A 169 28.62 2.69 -1.64
N GLU A 170 28.76 1.53 -2.27
CA GLU A 170 27.94 1.20 -3.44
C GLU A 170 26.57 0.68 -3.02
N SER A 171 26.53 -0.15 -1.98
CA SER A 171 25.33 -0.82 -1.52
C SER A 171 25.38 -1.15 -0.03
N VAL A 172 24.22 -1.40 0.55
CA VAL A 172 24.01 -1.90 1.90
C VAL A 172 23.15 -3.16 1.87
N GLU A 173 23.20 -3.97 2.93
CA GLU A 173 22.31 -5.12 3.08
C GLU A 173 21.15 -4.78 4.01
N TYR A 174 19.94 -5.17 3.62
CA TYR A 174 18.73 -4.93 4.40
C TYR A 174 17.82 -6.14 4.34
N ALA A 175 17.35 -6.63 5.48
CA ALA A 175 16.36 -7.70 5.50
C ALA A 175 14.99 -7.09 5.79
N CYS A 176 14.14 -7.06 4.78
CA CYS A 176 12.76 -6.58 4.83
C CYS A 176 11.79 -7.74 4.57
N ASP A 177 10.54 -7.55 4.99
CA ASP A 177 9.44 -8.48 4.73
C ASP A 177 9.72 -9.90 5.28
N ILE A 178 10.36 -9.97 6.45
CA ILE A 178 10.68 -11.24 7.12
C ILE A 178 9.46 -11.69 7.91
N ASP A 179 8.99 -12.91 7.64
CA ASP A 179 7.94 -13.53 8.42
C ASP A 179 8.41 -13.82 9.85
N GLY A 180 7.59 -13.43 10.82
CA GLY A 180 7.87 -13.63 12.24
C GLY A 180 7.55 -12.39 13.06
N SER A 181 7.73 -12.50 14.37
CA SER A 181 7.50 -11.39 15.29
C SER A 181 8.49 -11.44 16.43
N ALA A 182 8.96 -10.26 16.85
CA ALA A 182 9.86 -10.11 17.97
C ALA A 182 9.13 -9.73 19.27
N PHE A 183 7.81 -9.62 19.25
CA PHE A 183 7.00 -9.56 20.47
C PHE A 183 6.98 -10.93 21.16
N SER A 184 7.32 -10.96 22.45
CA SER A 184 7.36 -12.21 23.21
C SER A 184 5.96 -12.81 23.42
N SER A 185 5.91 -14.14 23.41
CA SER A 185 4.75 -14.94 23.81
C SER A 185 4.68 -15.21 25.32
N SER A 186 5.69 -14.76 26.07
CA SER A 186 5.79 -14.95 27.53
C SER A 186 4.60 -14.31 28.27
N PRO A 187 3.97 -15.03 29.22
CA PRO A 187 2.88 -14.47 30.02
C PRO A 187 3.34 -13.35 30.97
N ASN A 188 4.65 -13.16 31.15
CA ASN A 188 5.23 -12.13 32.02
C ASN A 188 5.72 -10.90 31.22
N ASP A 189 5.59 -10.90 29.89
CA ASP A 189 5.95 -9.76 29.06
C ASP A 189 4.76 -8.81 28.90
N GLN A 190 4.85 -7.62 29.51
CA GLN A 190 3.76 -6.65 29.53
C GLN A 190 3.43 -6.13 28.12
N LEU A 191 4.47 -5.83 27.32
CA LEU A 191 4.31 -5.35 25.96
C LEU A 191 3.73 -6.44 25.05
N GLY A 192 4.28 -7.66 25.12
CA GLY A 192 3.83 -8.81 24.35
C GLY A 192 2.38 -9.21 24.65
N ARG A 193 1.90 -8.98 25.88
CA ARG A 193 0.50 -9.22 26.26
C ARG A 193 -0.44 -8.07 25.94
N SER A 194 0.08 -6.86 25.73
CA SER A 194 -0.74 -5.69 25.46
C SER A 194 -1.47 -5.80 24.11
N LYS A 195 -2.52 -4.99 23.93
CA LYS A 195 -3.19 -4.85 22.63
C LYS A 195 -2.30 -4.17 21.57
N TRP A 196 -1.16 -3.60 21.96
CA TRP A 196 -0.17 -3.00 21.06
C TRP A 196 0.80 -4.02 20.46
N ASN A 197 0.70 -5.30 20.83
CA ASN A 197 1.40 -6.37 20.13
C ASN A 197 0.90 -6.48 18.68
N LEU A 198 1.80 -6.20 17.73
CA LEU A 198 1.47 -6.09 16.31
C LEU A 198 0.91 -7.39 15.70
N LYS A 199 1.18 -8.56 16.29
CA LYS A 199 0.61 -9.84 15.85
C LYS A 199 -0.91 -9.91 15.91
N ARG A 200 -1.53 -9.13 16.81
CA ARG A 200 -2.99 -9.14 17.03
C ARG A 200 -3.64 -7.82 16.63
N PHE A 201 -2.84 -6.83 16.28
CA PHE A 201 -3.25 -5.43 16.13
C PHE A 201 -4.27 -5.24 15.00
N SER A 202 -4.00 -5.80 13.82
CA SER A 202 -4.88 -5.72 12.65
C SER A 202 -6.24 -6.39 12.86
N ARG A 203 -6.38 -7.25 13.88
CA ARG A 203 -7.60 -8.02 14.20
C ARG A 203 -8.34 -7.51 15.44
N LEU A 204 -7.94 -6.37 16.00
CA LEU A 204 -8.66 -5.75 17.11
C LEU A 204 -10.11 -5.40 16.71
N PRO A 205 -11.07 -5.35 17.67
CA PRO A 205 -12.50 -5.15 17.39
C PRO A 205 -12.84 -3.92 16.54
N ASN A 206 -12.06 -2.85 16.63
CA ASN A 206 -12.27 -1.61 15.87
C ASN A 206 -11.40 -1.50 14.60
N SER A 207 -10.66 -2.57 14.26
CA SER A 207 -9.96 -2.65 12.98
C SER A 207 -10.88 -3.21 11.90
N MET A 208 -10.94 -2.55 10.74
CA MET A 208 -11.74 -3.03 9.59
C MET A 208 -11.15 -4.31 9.00
N LEU A 209 -9.83 -4.50 9.14
CA LEU A 209 -9.13 -5.68 8.64
C LEU A 209 -9.47 -6.95 9.41
N ARG A 210 -10.18 -6.86 10.57
CA ARG A 210 -10.70 -8.02 11.30
C ARG A 210 -11.65 -8.87 10.45
N LEU A 211 -12.31 -8.27 9.46
CA LEU A 211 -13.33 -8.89 8.60
C LEU A 211 -12.75 -9.69 7.42
N LEU A 212 -11.44 -9.62 7.17
CA LEU A 212 -10.76 -10.44 6.17
C LEU A 212 -10.73 -11.91 6.61
N ARG A 213 -10.94 -12.87 5.71
CA ARG A 213 -10.94 -14.30 6.13
C ARG A 213 -9.53 -14.88 6.26
N ALA A 214 -8.61 -14.52 5.36
CA ALA A 214 -7.22 -14.96 5.41
C ALA A 214 -6.29 -13.89 5.99
N ALA A 215 -5.15 -14.37 6.46
CA ALA A 215 -3.99 -13.55 6.72
C ALA A 215 -3.37 -13.03 5.41
N VAL A 216 -3.00 -11.76 5.39
CA VAL A 216 -2.27 -11.11 4.30
C VAL A 216 -0.93 -10.63 4.86
N PRO A 217 0.21 -11.23 4.46
CA PRO A 217 1.53 -10.84 4.96
C PRO A 217 1.80 -9.35 4.77
N GLY A 218 2.29 -8.69 5.81
CA GLY A 218 2.54 -7.25 5.84
C GLY A 218 1.33 -6.39 6.14
N ILE A 219 0.12 -6.89 5.85
CA ILE A 219 -1.12 -6.14 6.07
C ILE A 219 -1.81 -6.57 7.36
N THR A 220 -2.19 -7.84 7.48
CA THR A 220 -2.79 -8.35 8.73
C THR A 220 -1.77 -8.98 9.65
N ASP A 221 -0.70 -9.51 9.07
CA ASP A 221 0.33 -10.22 9.79
C ASP A 221 1.61 -9.38 9.73
N PRO A 222 2.22 -9.05 10.88
CA PRO A 222 3.37 -8.15 10.91
C PRO A 222 4.57 -8.76 10.20
N MET A 223 5.42 -7.89 9.66
CA MET A 223 6.71 -8.26 9.09
C MET A 223 7.85 -7.59 9.86
N LEU A 224 8.97 -8.31 9.97
CA LEU A 224 10.19 -7.82 10.60
C LEU A 224 11.09 -7.13 9.58
N TYR A 225 11.77 -6.10 10.07
CA TYR A 225 12.70 -5.26 9.32
C TYR A 225 14.01 -5.14 10.10
N ILE A 226 15.06 -5.78 9.59
CA ILE A 226 16.37 -5.80 10.23
C ILE A 226 17.34 -4.97 9.39
N GLY A 227 17.68 -3.80 9.92
CA GLY A 227 18.51 -2.79 9.26
C GLY A 227 19.96 -2.82 9.69
N MET A 228 20.82 -2.31 8.82
CA MET A 228 22.18 -1.87 9.16
C MET A 228 22.35 -0.38 8.85
N LEU A 229 23.53 0.17 9.12
CA LEU A 229 23.88 1.54 8.77
C LEU A 229 23.48 1.87 7.32
N PHE A 230 22.71 2.94 7.13
CA PHE A 230 22.21 3.46 5.85
C PHE A 230 21.24 2.57 5.08
N SER A 231 20.85 1.41 5.61
CA SER A 231 19.68 0.69 5.08
C SER A 231 18.45 1.60 5.13
N MET A 232 17.73 1.69 4.01
CA MET A 232 16.66 2.67 3.81
C MET A 232 15.38 2.04 3.26
N PHE A 233 14.28 2.75 3.47
CA PHE A 233 13.01 2.51 2.81
C PHE A 233 12.67 3.77 2.00
N ALA A 234 12.50 3.58 0.70
CA ALA A 234 12.28 4.66 -0.24
C ALA A 234 10.89 5.31 -0.06
N TRP A 235 10.67 6.43 -0.74
CA TRP A 235 9.39 7.13 -0.69
C TRP A 235 8.25 6.26 -1.18
N HIS A 236 7.25 6.05 -0.32
CA HIS A 236 6.04 5.30 -0.66
C HIS A 236 4.86 5.67 0.24
N VAL A 237 3.68 5.18 -0.15
CA VAL A 237 2.47 5.13 0.67
C VAL A 237 2.10 3.66 0.88
N GLU A 238 1.31 3.39 1.91
CA GLU A 238 0.80 2.05 2.19
C GLU A 238 -0.19 1.58 1.11
N ASP A 239 -0.23 0.26 0.89
CA ASP A 239 -1.23 -0.36 0.01
C ASP A 239 -2.64 0.00 0.47
N HIS A 240 -3.53 0.26 -0.49
CA HIS A 240 -4.90 0.74 -0.21
C HIS A 240 -5.00 2.00 0.68
N TYR A 241 -3.91 2.78 0.81
CA TYR A 241 -3.84 3.93 1.71
C TYR A 241 -4.19 3.58 3.15
N LEU A 242 -3.85 2.35 3.58
CA LEU A 242 -4.00 1.93 4.96
C LEU A 242 -3.16 2.79 5.91
N TYR A 243 -3.46 2.71 7.20
CA TYR A 243 -2.50 3.12 8.21
C TYR A 243 -1.36 2.08 8.28
N SER A 244 -0.18 2.51 8.73
CA SER A 244 0.85 1.59 9.22
C SER A 244 1.25 1.95 10.65
N ILE A 245 1.58 0.94 11.44
CA ILE A 245 2.20 1.10 12.74
C ILE A 245 3.49 0.28 12.77
N ASN A 246 4.59 0.95 13.11
CA ASN A 246 5.91 0.36 13.21
C ASN A 246 6.40 0.46 14.66
N TYR A 247 6.80 -0.65 15.27
CA TYR A 247 7.45 -0.69 16.57
C TYR A 247 8.95 -0.98 16.43
N HIS A 248 9.79 -0.18 17.11
CA HIS A 248 11.23 -0.37 17.10
C HIS A 248 11.67 -1.21 18.30
N HIS A 249 12.04 -2.46 18.04
CA HIS A 249 12.37 -3.42 19.09
C HIS A 249 13.73 -3.17 19.73
N CYS A 250 14.78 -2.98 18.93
CA CYS A 250 16.14 -2.79 19.43
C CYS A 250 17.10 -2.15 18.41
N GLY A 251 18.30 -1.80 18.90
CA GLY A 251 19.41 -1.30 18.08
C GLY A 251 19.44 0.22 17.94
N ALA A 252 20.13 0.69 16.91
CA ALA A 252 20.30 2.10 16.58
C ALA A 252 18.99 2.74 16.12
N SER A 253 18.92 4.07 16.20
CA SER A 253 17.76 4.85 15.76
C SER A 253 17.45 4.70 14.26
N LYS A 254 16.22 5.09 13.90
CA LYS A 254 15.74 5.16 12.53
C LYS A 254 15.16 6.55 12.28
N THR A 255 15.63 7.25 11.24
CA THR A 255 15.05 8.51 10.81
C THR A 255 13.93 8.24 9.80
N TRP A 256 12.83 8.95 9.96
CA TRP A 256 11.67 8.96 9.09
C TRP A 256 11.42 10.38 8.58
N TYR A 257 10.97 10.48 7.35
CA TYR A 257 10.37 11.68 6.77
C TYR A 257 8.93 11.34 6.39
N GLY A 258 7.99 12.22 6.72
CA GLY A 258 6.57 12.06 6.45
C GLY A 258 5.97 13.27 5.76
N ILE A 259 5.05 13.01 4.83
CA ILE A 259 4.24 13.99 4.12
C ILE A 259 2.79 13.75 4.50
N PRO A 260 2.01 14.78 4.89
CA PRO A 260 0.60 14.61 5.18
C PRO A 260 -0.17 14.12 3.95
N GLY A 261 -1.19 13.29 4.17
CA GLY A 261 -2.00 12.72 3.07
C GLY A 261 -2.69 13.79 2.22
N SER A 262 -2.97 14.98 2.77
CA SER A 262 -3.51 16.13 2.03
C SER A 262 -2.53 16.70 1.00
N ALA A 263 -1.22 16.53 1.18
CA ALA A 263 -0.17 17.00 0.26
C ALA A 263 0.36 15.89 -0.67
N ALA A 264 -0.29 14.71 -0.69
CA ALA A 264 0.15 13.59 -1.52
C ALA A 264 0.15 13.90 -3.02
N SER A 265 -0.87 14.62 -3.52
CA SER A 265 -0.93 15.03 -4.93
C SER A 265 0.19 16.01 -5.29
N ASP A 266 0.51 16.96 -4.40
CA ASP A 266 1.61 17.91 -4.61
C ASP A 266 2.97 17.20 -4.58
N PHE A 267 3.16 16.25 -3.68
CA PHE A 267 4.33 15.38 -3.65
C PHE A 267 4.50 14.64 -4.99
N GLU A 268 3.46 13.96 -5.47
CA GLU A 268 3.50 13.22 -6.73
C GLU A 268 3.78 14.14 -7.94
N LYS A 269 3.23 15.37 -7.92
CA LYS A 269 3.52 16.39 -8.93
C LYS A 269 4.99 16.80 -8.92
N VAL A 270 5.58 17.09 -7.76
CA VAL A 270 7.00 17.44 -7.63
C VAL A 270 7.88 16.28 -8.12
N VAL A 271 7.55 15.04 -7.75
CA VAL A 271 8.27 13.85 -8.20
C VAL A 271 8.21 13.71 -9.73
N ARG A 272 7.02 13.87 -10.33
CA ARG A 272 6.82 13.79 -11.78
C ARG A 272 7.61 14.85 -12.54
N GLU A 273 7.63 16.09 -12.04
CA GLU A 273 8.19 17.24 -12.75
C GLU A 273 9.70 17.39 -12.51
N HIS A 274 10.19 17.02 -11.32
CA HIS A 274 11.55 17.35 -10.91
C HIS A 274 12.40 16.15 -10.49
N VAL A 275 11.83 14.98 -10.19
CA VAL A 275 12.63 13.80 -9.80
C VAL A 275 12.82 12.84 -10.96
N TYR A 276 11.75 12.41 -11.62
CA TYR A 276 11.85 11.47 -12.74
C TYR A 276 12.13 12.18 -14.06
N ASP A 277 12.98 11.59 -14.87
CA ASP A 277 13.10 11.93 -16.28
C ASP A 277 11.96 11.28 -17.08
N HIS A 278 11.55 11.89 -18.19
CA HIS A 278 10.43 11.43 -19.01
C HIS A 278 10.58 9.97 -19.50
N GLU A 279 11.79 9.43 -19.59
CA GLU A 279 12.05 8.05 -20.03
C GLU A 279 11.68 6.98 -18.98
N ILE A 280 11.62 7.36 -17.70
CA ILE A 280 11.28 6.48 -16.56
C ILE A 280 9.77 6.33 -16.44
N LEU A 281 9.02 7.38 -16.77
CA LEU A 281 7.56 7.42 -16.67
C LEU A 281 6.95 6.55 -17.79
N SER A 282 6.35 5.41 -17.40
CA SER A 282 5.74 4.44 -18.30
C SER A 282 4.37 4.84 -18.85
N CYS A 283 3.73 5.84 -18.24
CA CYS A 283 2.45 6.39 -18.66
C CYS A 283 2.48 7.92 -18.60
N GLU A 284 1.61 8.56 -19.39
CA GLU A 284 1.39 10.00 -19.34
C GLU A 284 0.32 10.34 -18.30
N GLY A 285 0.37 11.55 -17.76
CA GLY A 285 -0.62 12.08 -16.82
C GLY A 285 -0.24 12.00 -15.35
N GLU A 286 -1.20 12.33 -14.48
CA GLU A 286 -0.99 12.55 -13.04
C GLU A 286 -0.57 11.29 -12.28
N ASN A 287 -0.94 10.11 -12.78
CA ASN A 287 -0.64 8.82 -12.13
C ASN A 287 0.74 8.24 -12.49
N ALA A 288 1.50 8.91 -13.37
CA ALA A 288 2.77 8.41 -13.86
C ALA A 288 3.83 8.25 -12.77
N ALA A 289 3.99 9.26 -11.92
CA ALA A 289 4.93 9.18 -10.80
C ALA A 289 4.51 8.10 -9.80
N PHE A 290 3.22 8.00 -9.50
CA PHE A 290 2.71 6.99 -8.58
C PHE A 290 2.96 5.56 -9.06
N ASP A 291 2.74 5.25 -10.34
CA ASP A 291 2.99 3.92 -10.91
C ASP A 291 4.45 3.47 -10.69
N VAL A 292 5.40 4.41 -10.77
CA VAL A 292 6.82 4.16 -10.50
C VAL A 292 7.10 4.07 -8.98
N LEU A 293 6.54 4.97 -8.18
CA LEU A 293 6.69 5.00 -6.72
C LEU A 293 6.15 3.73 -6.04
N LEU A 294 5.17 3.06 -6.63
CA LEU A 294 4.70 1.73 -6.18
C LEU A 294 5.82 0.67 -6.16
N GLY A 295 6.91 0.89 -6.91
CA GLY A 295 8.10 0.04 -6.85
C GLY A 295 8.86 0.13 -5.53
N LYS A 296 8.60 1.14 -4.68
CA LYS A 296 9.26 1.39 -3.38
C LYS A 296 10.80 1.42 -3.46
N THR A 297 11.34 1.89 -4.58
CA THR A 297 12.79 1.93 -4.78
C THR A 297 13.36 3.35 -4.70
N THR A 298 12.56 4.39 -5.02
CA THR A 298 13.11 5.74 -5.27
C THR A 298 13.26 6.52 -3.97
N ILE A 299 14.51 6.82 -3.62
CA ILE A 299 14.87 7.77 -2.57
C ILE A 299 15.25 9.10 -3.21
N PHE A 300 14.99 10.23 -2.57
CA PHE A 300 15.53 11.55 -2.95
C PHE A 300 15.45 12.47 -1.73
N PRO A 301 16.34 13.48 -1.62
CA PRO A 301 16.40 14.34 -0.45
C PRO A 301 15.12 15.18 -0.28
N PRO A 302 14.62 15.37 0.96
CA PRO A 302 13.49 16.24 1.25
C PRO A 302 13.61 17.69 0.76
N ASN A 303 14.81 18.23 0.57
CA ASN A 303 15.00 19.63 0.18
C ASN A 303 14.25 20.01 -1.10
N ILE A 304 14.11 19.09 -2.06
CA ILE A 304 13.32 19.37 -3.26
C ILE A 304 11.84 19.58 -2.95
N LEU A 305 11.29 18.86 -1.96
CA LEU A 305 9.90 19.01 -1.53
C LEU A 305 9.72 20.37 -0.85
N LEU A 306 10.66 20.76 0.01
CA LEU A 306 10.65 22.06 0.69
C LEU A 306 10.70 23.23 -0.31
N HIS A 307 11.58 23.17 -1.31
CA HIS A 307 11.66 24.19 -2.37
C HIS A 307 10.35 24.38 -3.16
N HIS A 308 9.57 23.31 -3.28
CA HIS A 308 8.29 23.31 -3.96
C HIS A 308 7.09 23.39 -2.99
N GLN A 309 7.31 23.82 -1.76
CA GLN A 309 6.28 24.07 -0.74
C GLN A 309 5.45 22.83 -0.36
N VAL A 310 6.01 21.62 -0.54
CA VAL A 310 5.43 20.38 -0.04
C VAL A 310 5.90 20.20 1.42
N PRO A 311 4.99 20.12 2.40
CA PRO A 311 5.36 20.00 3.81
C PRO A 311 6.01 18.63 4.08
N VAL A 312 7.13 18.66 4.80
CA VAL A 312 7.86 17.46 5.24
C VAL A 312 8.08 17.54 6.75
N TYR A 313 7.90 16.41 7.43
CA TYR A 313 8.11 16.28 8.87
C TYR A 313 9.06 15.14 9.19
N ARG A 314 9.91 15.32 10.20
CA ARG A 314 10.91 14.33 10.61
C ARG A 314 10.49 13.58 11.88
N ALA A 315 10.79 12.29 11.96
CA ALA A 315 10.78 11.54 13.21
C ALA A 315 12.10 10.77 13.39
N VAL A 316 12.69 10.85 14.58
CA VAL A 316 13.80 9.96 14.98
C VAL A 316 13.24 8.94 15.97
N GLN A 317 13.07 7.71 15.49
CA GLN A 317 12.54 6.57 16.25
C GLN A 317 13.68 5.84 16.97
N LYS A 318 13.48 5.56 18.25
CA LYS A 318 14.38 4.84 19.15
C LYS A 318 13.72 3.53 19.63
N PRO A 319 14.50 2.56 20.17
CA PRO A 319 13.93 1.36 20.78
C PRO A 319 12.85 1.68 21.82
N GLY A 320 11.72 0.96 21.77
CA GLY A 320 10.57 1.21 22.64
C GLY A 320 9.54 2.19 22.09
N GLU A 321 9.77 2.79 20.92
CA GLU A 321 8.88 3.78 20.31
C GLU A 321 8.15 3.21 19.10
N PHE A 322 6.88 3.60 18.96
CA PHE A 322 6.08 3.38 17.75
C PHE A 322 6.16 4.59 16.82
N VAL A 323 6.15 4.36 15.51
CA VAL A 323 5.83 5.36 14.48
C VAL A 323 4.55 4.92 13.79
N VAL A 324 3.61 5.85 13.63
CA VAL A 324 2.36 5.64 12.91
C VAL A 324 2.39 6.45 11.64
N THR A 325 2.05 5.84 10.50
CA THR A 325 1.84 6.51 9.22
C THR A 325 0.33 6.55 8.95
N PHE A 326 -0.15 7.74 8.55
CA PHE A 326 -1.56 7.99 8.28
C PHE A 326 -1.93 7.63 6.83
N PRO A 327 -3.22 7.41 6.54
CA PRO A 327 -3.70 7.13 5.20
C PRO A 327 -3.17 8.12 4.16
N ARG A 328 -2.69 7.57 3.04
CA ARG A 328 -2.13 8.33 1.90
C ARG A 328 -0.90 9.19 2.25
N ALA A 329 -0.33 9.05 3.44
CA ALA A 329 0.87 9.79 3.84
C ALA A 329 2.13 9.18 3.24
N TYR A 330 2.81 9.93 2.37
CA TYR A 330 4.10 9.51 1.83
C TYR A 330 5.15 9.51 2.93
N HIS A 331 5.98 8.48 2.96
CA HIS A 331 7.06 8.39 3.93
C HIS A 331 8.28 7.67 3.37
N SER A 332 9.45 8.03 3.90
CA SER A 332 10.75 7.42 3.60
C SER A 332 11.66 7.52 4.82
N GLY A 333 12.82 6.87 4.79
CA GLY A 333 13.76 6.96 5.89
C GLY A 333 14.91 5.97 5.82
N PHE A 334 15.76 6.01 6.85
CA PHE A 334 16.98 5.21 6.90
C PHE A 334 17.39 4.86 8.34
N SER A 335 18.19 3.81 8.47
CA SER A 335 18.68 3.28 9.74
C SER A 335 20.07 3.84 10.09
N HIS A 336 20.27 4.20 11.35
CA HIS A 336 21.54 4.77 11.84
C HIS A 336 22.59 3.70 12.14
N GLY A 337 22.22 2.42 12.08
CA GLY A 337 23.06 1.29 12.44
C GLY A 337 22.25 0.00 12.45
N PHE A 338 22.78 -1.04 13.12
CA PHE A 338 22.02 -2.27 13.33
C PHE A 338 20.73 -1.98 14.10
N ASN A 339 19.58 -2.41 13.57
CA ASN A 339 18.30 -2.33 14.27
C ASN A 339 17.31 -3.41 13.86
N CYS A 340 16.26 -3.57 14.68
CA CYS A 340 15.14 -4.45 14.41
C CYS A 340 13.84 -3.70 14.67
N GLY A 341 13.01 -3.56 13.64
CA GLY A 341 11.65 -3.04 13.72
C GLY A 341 10.65 -4.07 13.24
N GLU A 342 9.39 -3.87 13.61
CA GLU A 342 8.26 -4.69 13.18
C GLU A 342 7.12 -3.77 12.77
N ALA A 343 6.46 -4.03 11.64
CA ALA A 343 5.33 -3.21 11.20
C ALA A 343 4.15 -4.05 10.71
N VAL A 344 2.95 -3.48 10.84
CA VAL A 344 1.70 -4.05 10.33
C VAL A 344 0.78 -2.92 9.92
N ASN A 345 -0.09 -3.17 8.93
CA ASN A 345 -1.14 -2.23 8.58
C ASN A 345 -2.39 -2.40 9.45
N PHE A 346 -3.21 -1.35 9.47
CA PHE A 346 -4.56 -1.40 10.04
C PHE A 346 -5.46 -0.39 9.35
N ALA A 347 -6.77 -0.51 9.60
CA ALA A 347 -7.77 0.42 9.11
C ALA A 347 -8.82 0.66 10.21
N THR A 348 -9.21 1.91 10.39
CA THR A 348 -10.36 2.32 11.22
C THR A 348 -11.54 2.66 10.32
N GLY A 349 -12.72 2.94 10.88
CA GLY A 349 -13.89 3.33 10.07
C GLY A 349 -13.65 4.59 9.21
N GLU A 350 -12.78 5.50 9.67
CA GLU A 350 -12.41 6.72 8.93
C GLU A 350 -11.60 6.45 7.65
N TRP A 351 -11.07 5.23 7.48
CA TRP A 351 -10.27 4.87 6.31
C TRP A 351 -11.10 4.66 5.05
N PHE A 352 -12.35 4.17 5.14
CA PHE A 352 -13.19 3.83 3.97
C PHE A 352 -13.19 4.91 2.88
N PRO A 353 -13.38 6.20 3.23
CA PRO A 353 -13.03 7.34 2.42
C PRO A 353 -11.85 7.17 1.45
N LEU A 354 -10.66 7.07 2.01
CA LEU A 354 -9.41 7.01 1.26
C LEU A 354 -9.21 5.63 0.64
N GLY A 355 -9.79 4.59 1.23
CA GLY A 355 -9.89 3.26 0.63
C GLY A 355 -10.62 3.28 -0.71
N ALA A 356 -11.72 4.03 -0.84
CA ALA A 356 -12.45 4.21 -2.10
C ALA A 356 -11.58 4.87 -3.18
N VAL A 357 -10.86 5.94 -2.80
CA VAL A 357 -9.91 6.64 -3.68
C VAL A 357 -8.80 5.71 -4.12
N ALA A 358 -8.24 4.91 -3.20
CA ALA A 358 -7.22 3.92 -3.53
C ALA A 358 -7.77 2.87 -4.51
N SER A 359 -8.95 2.31 -4.27
CA SER A 359 -9.60 1.34 -5.16
C SER A 359 -9.85 1.89 -6.56
N GLN A 360 -10.24 3.17 -6.67
CA GLN A 360 -10.36 3.84 -7.96
C GLN A 360 -9.00 3.94 -8.66
N ARG A 361 -7.94 4.25 -7.92
CA ARG A 361 -6.59 4.32 -8.47
C ARG A 361 -6.06 2.97 -8.94
N TYR A 362 -6.30 1.88 -8.18
CA TYR A 362 -6.01 0.51 -8.63
C TYR A 362 -6.73 0.21 -9.96
N ALA A 363 -8.01 0.58 -10.07
CA ALA A 363 -8.80 0.37 -11.28
C ALA A 363 -8.25 1.15 -12.49
N LEU A 364 -7.88 2.42 -12.31
CA LEU A 364 -7.27 3.25 -13.36
C LEU A 364 -5.94 2.67 -13.85
N LEU A 365 -5.13 2.12 -12.94
CA LEU A 365 -3.86 1.47 -13.24
C LEU A 365 -4.01 0.01 -13.69
N LYS A 366 -5.24 -0.52 -13.74
CA LYS A 366 -5.55 -1.93 -14.04
C LYS A 366 -4.77 -2.92 -13.17
N ARG A 367 -4.56 -2.55 -11.91
CA ARG A 367 -3.84 -3.37 -10.92
C ARG A 367 -4.85 -4.10 -10.02
N ILE A 368 -4.52 -5.33 -9.66
CA ILE A 368 -5.32 -6.11 -8.72
C ILE A 368 -5.25 -5.42 -7.35
N PRO A 369 -6.40 -5.07 -6.74
CA PRO A 369 -6.43 -4.50 -5.39
C PRO A 369 -5.97 -5.54 -4.37
N VAL A 370 -5.29 -5.09 -3.31
CA VAL A 370 -4.82 -6.00 -2.25
C VAL A 370 -5.95 -6.36 -1.28
N LEU A 371 -6.97 -5.50 -1.17
CA LEU A 371 -8.11 -5.69 -0.28
C LEU A 371 -9.43 -5.78 -1.07
N PRO A 372 -10.38 -6.63 -0.63
CA PRO A 372 -11.74 -6.62 -1.15
C PRO A 372 -12.53 -5.46 -0.52
N TYR A 373 -12.33 -4.25 -1.03
CA TYR A 373 -12.91 -3.01 -0.49
C TYR A 373 -14.44 -3.06 -0.37
N GLU A 374 -15.14 -3.46 -1.44
CA GLU A 374 -16.61 -3.53 -1.43
C GLU A 374 -17.11 -4.52 -0.37
N GLU A 375 -16.44 -5.67 -0.21
CA GLU A 375 -16.77 -6.68 0.79
C GLU A 375 -16.59 -6.17 2.21
N LEU A 376 -15.46 -5.51 2.50
CA LEU A 376 -15.18 -4.93 3.81
C LEU A 376 -16.21 -3.86 4.17
N LEU A 377 -16.55 -2.99 3.21
CA LEU A 377 -17.52 -1.92 3.40
C LEU A 377 -18.91 -2.48 3.74
N CYS A 378 -19.43 -3.39 2.90
CA CYS A 378 -20.74 -4.01 3.12
C CYS A 378 -20.81 -4.76 4.45
N LYS A 379 -19.79 -5.56 4.81
CA LYS A 379 -19.77 -6.30 6.07
C LYS A 379 -19.76 -5.38 7.29
N GLU A 380 -18.91 -4.35 7.30
CA GLU A 380 -18.85 -3.43 8.43
C GLU A 380 -20.18 -2.68 8.61
N THR A 381 -20.80 -2.22 7.52
CA THR A 381 -22.10 -1.52 7.62
C THR A 381 -23.21 -2.40 8.16
N THR A 382 -23.29 -3.66 7.73
CA THR A 382 -24.28 -4.61 8.23
C THR A 382 -24.08 -4.89 9.71
N LEU A 383 -22.83 -5.03 10.17
CA LEU A 383 -22.51 -5.21 11.59
C LEU A 383 -22.92 -4.00 12.42
N VAL A 384 -22.55 -2.79 11.98
CA VAL A 384 -22.93 -1.54 12.67
C VAL A 384 -24.45 -1.42 12.78
N ALA A 385 -25.21 -1.81 11.75
CA ALA A 385 -26.66 -1.77 11.78
C ALA A 385 -27.29 -2.76 12.78
N ASN A 386 -26.71 -3.96 12.88
CA ASN A 386 -27.20 -5.02 13.77
C ASN A 386 -26.91 -4.71 15.24
N GLU A 387 -25.76 -4.13 15.56
CA GLU A 387 -25.41 -3.70 16.93
C GLU A 387 -26.44 -2.69 17.47
N PHE A 388 -26.85 -1.71 16.65
CA PHE A 388 -27.87 -0.73 17.01
C PHE A 388 -29.27 -1.34 17.23
N THR A 389 -29.58 -2.44 16.55
CA THR A 389 -30.89 -3.10 16.69
C THR A 389 -30.97 -3.93 17.98
N MET A 390 -29.83 -4.29 18.57
CA MET A 390 -29.73 -5.09 19.80
C MET A 390 -29.50 -4.25 21.07
N SER A 391 -29.14 -2.97 20.93
CA SER A 391 -28.81 -2.08 22.06
C SER A 391 -29.97 -1.21 22.56
N ASP A 392 -31.23 -1.53 22.21
CA ASP A 392 -32.43 -0.81 22.72
C ASP A 392 -32.69 -1.02 24.24
N HIS A 393 -31.81 -1.73 24.95
CA HIS A 393 -31.83 -1.86 26.40
C HIS A 393 -30.61 -1.17 27.03
N GLU A 394 -30.85 0.04 27.55
CA GLU A 394 -30.12 0.75 28.61
C GLU A 394 -28.66 0.30 28.87
N ASP A 395 -27.70 0.72 28.04
CA ASP A 395 -26.39 1.09 28.56
C ASP A 395 -25.73 2.19 27.73
N ASN A 396 -25.47 3.33 28.38
CA ASN A 396 -25.16 4.62 27.74
C ASN A 396 -23.64 4.82 27.59
N THR A 397 -22.90 3.76 27.23
CA THR A 397 -21.42 3.79 27.23
C THR A 397 -20.79 3.20 25.97
N LEU A 398 -21.16 3.72 24.78
CA LEU A 398 -20.21 3.99 23.69
C LEU A 398 -20.95 4.81 22.63
N THR A 399 -20.95 6.14 22.75
CA THR A 399 -21.17 7.01 21.57
C THR A 399 -19.99 6.78 20.63
N ARG A 400 -20.03 5.69 19.84
CA ARG A 400 -19.09 5.46 18.76
C ARG A 400 -19.23 6.65 17.84
N ASP A 401 -18.15 7.44 17.78
CA ASP A 401 -18.11 8.80 17.25
C ASP A 401 -18.97 8.93 15.98
N THR A 402 -19.95 9.83 16.02
CA THR A 402 -20.85 10.14 14.91
C THR A 402 -20.09 10.39 13.60
N HIS A 403 -18.86 10.91 13.70
CA HIS A 403 -17.99 11.12 12.56
C HIS A 403 -17.51 9.80 11.93
N ILE A 404 -16.98 8.87 12.72
CA ILE A 404 -16.50 7.57 12.25
C ILE A 404 -17.63 6.80 11.57
N GLN A 405 -18.85 6.86 12.13
CA GLN A 405 -20.01 6.25 11.52
C GLN A 405 -20.34 6.87 10.16
N SER A 406 -20.27 8.20 10.05
CA SER A 406 -20.49 8.92 8.79
C SER A 406 -19.46 8.51 7.72
N CYS A 407 -18.19 8.36 8.11
CA CYS A 407 -17.12 7.88 7.22
C CYS A 407 -17.36 6.46 6.69
N THR A 408 -18.06 5.59 7.42
CA THR A 408 -18.43 4.26 6.90
C THR A 408 -19.75 4.30 6.12
N LYS A 409 -20.77 5.00 6.62
CA LYS A 409 -22.12 5.03 6.04
C LYS A 409 -22.17 5.76 4.69
N ALA A 410 -21.50 6.90 4.55
CA ALA A 410 -21.55 7.70 3.33
C ALA A 410 -20.97 6.95 2.09
N PRO A 411 -19.77 6.33 2.15
CA PRO A 411 -19.28 5.51 1.04
C PRO A 411 -20.18 4.31 0.71
N PHE A 412 -20.83 3.71 1.71
CA PHE A 412 -21.79 2.62 1.49
C PHE A 412 -23.05 3.10 0.76
N VAL A 413 -23.63 4.23 1.19
CA VAL A 413 -24.77 4.85 0.52
C VAL A 413 -24.42 5.19 -0.93
N GLN A 414 -23.24 5.77 -1.16
CA GLN A 414 -22.75 6.06 -2.51
C GLN A 414 -22.63 4.79 -3.36
N LEU A 415 -22.04 3.72 -2.80
CA LEU A 415 -21.92 2.42 -3.48
C LEU A 415 -23.31 1.87 -3.84
N MET A 416 -24.26 1.86 -2.91
CA MET A 416 -25.61 1.34 -3.14
C MET A 416 -26.39 2.17 -4.15
N ARG A 417 -26.28 3.51 -4.12
CA ARG A 417 -26.89 4.39 -5.15
C ARG A 417 -26.33 4.10 -6.53
N PHE A 418 -25.01 4.00 -6.65
CA PHE A 418 -24.34 3.67 -7.90
C PHE A 418 -24.78 2.30 -8.43
N GLN A 419 -24.73 1.27 -7.57
CA GLN A 419 -25.12 -0.10 -7.91
C GLN A 419 -26.58 -0.16 -8.37
N HIS A 420 -27.49 0.49 -7.65
CA HIS A 420 -28.91 0.56 -8.00
C HIS A 420 -29.13 1.27 -9.34
N HIS A 421 -28.47 2.42 -9.56
CA HIS A 421 -28.59 3.18 -10.81
C HIS A 421 -28.16 2.36 -12.04
N VAL A 422 -26.97 1.77 -12.00
CA VAL A 422 -26.44 1.03 -13.13
C VAL A 422 -27.23 -0.25 -13.37
N ARG A 423 -27.67 -0.97 -12.31
CA ARG A 423 -28.56 -2.13 -12.44
C ARG A 423 -29.90 -1.77 -13.09
N TRP A 424 -30.50 -0.64 -12.72
CA TRP A 424 -31.72 -0.16 -13.36
C TRP A 424 -31.49 0.17 -14.85
N SER A 425 -30.38 0.83 -15.19
CA SER A 425 -30.00 1.12 -16.58
C SER A 425 -29.83 -0.17 -17.40
N LEU A 426 -29.15 -1.18 -16.83
CA LEU A 426 -28.97 -2.50 -17.44
C LEU A 426 -30.28 -3.27 -17.64
N MET A 427 -31.18 -3.23 -16.67
CA MET A 427 -32.52 -3.79 -16.82
C MET A 427 -33.29 -3.14 -17.98
N LYS A 428 -33.21 -1.80 -18.12
CA LYS A 428 -33.83 -1.10 -19.27
C LYS A 428 -33.22 -1.47 -20.62
N MET A 429 -31.98 -1.95 -20.63
CA MET A 429 -31.32 -2.52 -21.79
C MET A 429 -31.63 -4.02 -22.03
N GLY A 430 -32.52 -4.63 -21.23
CA GLY A 430 -32.92 -6.04 -21.37
C GLY A 430 -31.96 -7.04 -20.70
N ALA A 431 -31.10 -6.61 -19.78
CA ALA A 431 -30.26 -7.52 -19.02
C ALA A 431 -31.09 -8.35 -18.03
N ARG A 432 -30.79 -9.66 -17.93
CA ARG A 432 -31.35 -10.55 -16.91
C ARG A 432 -30.59 -10.39 -15.60
N THR A 433 -31.25 -10.67 -14.48
CA THR A 433 -30.62 -10.69 -13.16
C THR A 433 -30.52 -12.13 -12.66
N HIS A 434 -29.35 -12.51 -12.16
CA HIS A 434 -29.12 -13.77 -11.47
C HIS A 434 -28.67 -13.49 -10.04
N TYR A 435 -29.22 -14.20 -9.07
CA TYR A 435 -28.90 -14.00 -7.65
C TYR A 435 -27.86 -15.02 -7.19
N LYS A 436 -26.72 -14.49 -6.75
CA LYS A 436 -25.59 -15.24 -6.18
C LYS A 436 -25.95 -15.92 -4.87
N ALA A 437 -25.31 -17.05 -4.59
CA ALA A 437 -25.38 -17.68 -3.28
C ALA A 437 -24.57 -16.88 -2.23
N ASP A 438 -24.89 -17.03 -0.94
CA ASP A 438 -24.21 -16.27 0.16
C ASP A 438 -22.71 -16.55 0.26
N ILE A 439 -22.28 -17.69 -0.27
CA ILE A 439 -20.90 -18.17 -0.22
C ILE A 439 -20.04 -17.59 -1.34
N ASP A 440 -20.62 -16.86 -2.30
CA ASP A 440 -19.91 -16.39 -3.47
C ASP A 440 -18.85 -15.35 -3.08
N THR A 441 -17.62 -15.63 -3.49
CA THR A 441 -16.45 -14.80 -3.22
C THR A 441 -16.48 -13.53 -4.08
N THR A 442 -15.77 -12.50 -3.60
CA THR A 442 -15.48 -11.29 -4.38
C THR A 442 -14.88 -11.66 -5.74
N VAL A 443 -15.38 -11.06 -6.82
CA VAL A 443 -14.90 -11.34 -8.19
C VAL A 443 -14.12 -10.15 -8.72
N LEU A 444 -13.06 -10.37 -9.51
CA LEU A 444 -12.29 -9.29 -10.11
C LEU A 444 -12.79 -8.96 -11.52
N CYS A 445 -12.88 -7.67 -11.83
CA CYS A 445 -13.21 -7.23 -13.18
C CYS A 445 -12.10 -7.59 -14.19
N GLY A 446 -12.44 -8.21 -15.31
CA GLY A 446 -11.52 -8.51 -16.39
C GLY A 446 -10.81 -7.29 -16.99
N ILE A 447 -11.50 -6.14 -17.02
CA ILE A 447 -11.03 -4.89 -17.65
C ILE A 447 -10.13 -4.07 -16.70
N CYS A 448 -10.65 -3.66 -15.54
CA CYS A 448 -9.94 -2.77 -14.61
C CYS A 448 -9.40 -3.46 -13.35
N LYS A 449 -9.66 -4.75 -13.16
CA LYS A 449 -9.27 -5.53 -11.97
C LYS A 449 -9.93 -5.13 -10.65
N ARG A 450 -10.87 -4.17 -10.65
CA ARG A 450 -11.69 -3.79 -9.48
C ARG A 450 -12.39 -5.00 -8.87
N ASP A 451 -12.46 -5.05 -7.55
CA ASP A 451 -13.23 -6.02 -6.79
C ASP A 451 -14.74 -5.77 -6.92
N CYS A 452 -15.50 -6.84 -7.18
CA CYS A 452 -16.93 -6.83 -7.40
C CYS A 452 -17.58 -7.76 -6.38
N TYR A 453 -18.05 -7.18 -5.27
CA TYR A 453 -18.72 -7.92 -4.21
C TYR A 453 -20.24 -7.86 -4.38
N VAL A 454 -20.77 -6.66 -4.67
CA VAL A 454 -22.22 -6.41 -4.71
C VAL A 454 -22.86 -6.98 -5.96
N ALA A 455 -22.30 -6.64 -7.12
CA ALA A 455 -22.76 -7.14 -8.40
C ALA A 455 -21.63 -7.13 -9.44
N HIS A 456 -21.75 -7.97 -10.45
CA HIS A 456 -20.93 -7.94 -11.65
C HIS A 456 -21.75 -8.41 -12.85
N ILE A 457 -21.21 -8.20 -14.05
CA ILE A 457 -21.87 -8.55 -15.30
C ILE A 457 -21.08 -9.64 -15.98
N MET A 458 -21.79 -10.65 -16.49
CA MET A 458 -21.27 -11.59 -17.47
C MET A 458 -21.99 -11.40 -18.79
N CYS A 459 -21.23 -11.51 -19.88
CA CYS A 459 -21.70 -11.47 -21.24
C CYS A 459 -21.26 -12.76 -21.93
N ASN A 460 -22.12 -13.43 -22.71
CA ASN A 460 -21.72 -14.61 -23.49
C ASN A 460 -20.53 -14.36 -24.44
N CYS A 461 -20.28 -13.09 -24.76
CA CYS A 461 -19.19 -12.63 -25.59
C CYS A 461 -17.82 -12.57 -24.88
N ARG A 462 -17.78 -12.69 -23.55
CA ARG A 462 -16.57 -12.51 -22.74
C ARG A 462 -16.58 -13.51 -21.58
N ALA A 463 -15.46 -14.21 -21.38
CA ALA A 463 -15.31 -15.13 -20.26
C ALA A 463 -15.20 -14.39 -18.91
N ASP A 464 -14.61 -13.19 -18.91
CA ASP A 464 -14.34 -12.46 -17.68
C ASP A 464 -15.55 -11.66 -17.16
N ALA A 465 -15.71 -11.65 -15.83
CA ALA A 465 -16.62 -10.76 -15.13
C ALA A 465 -16.28 -9.28 -15.35
N ILE A 466 -17.28 -8.42 -15.46
CA ILE A 466 -17.11 -6.97 -15.67
C ILE A 466 -17.78 -6.20 -14.54
N CYS A 467 -17.07 -5.24 -13.93
CA CYS A 467 -17.66 -4.37 -12.91
C CYS A 467 -18.64 -3.38 -13.56
N LEU A 468 -19.54 -2.83 -12.75
CA LEU A 468 -20.58 -1.91 -13.22
C LEU A 468 -20.04 -0.53 -13.62
N CYS A 469 -18.76 -0.24 -13.40
CA CYS A 469 -18.13 1.02 -13.83
C CYS A 469 -17.87 1.09 -15.35
N HIS A 470 -17.95 -0.02 -16.09
CA HIS A 470 -17.67 -0.08 -17.53
C HIS A 470 -18.95 0.03 -18.38
N GLU A 471 -19.89 0.90 -17.99
CA GLU A 471 -21.20 1.02 -18.64
C GLU A 471 -21.05 1.25 -20.16
N GLU A 472 -20.11 2.09 -20.59
CA GLU A 472 -19.88 2.34 -22.01
C GLU A 472 -19.41 1.10 -22.78
N GLU A 473 -18.44 0.36 -22.24
CA GLU A 473 -17.94 -0.86 -22.86
C GLU A 473 -19.02 -1.93 -22.90
N ILE A 474 -19.91 -1.95 -21.90
CA ILE A 474 -21.08 -2.82 -21.87
C ILE A 474 -22.09 -2.39 -22.94
N ARG A 475 -22.38 -1.09 -23.09
CA ARG A 475 -23.31 -0.56 -24.10
C ARG A 475 -22.83 -0.82 -25.52
N LYS A 476 -21.53 -0.64 -25.78
CA LYS A 476 -20.88 -0.85 -27.09
C LYS A 476 -20.69 -2.33 -27.43
N CYS A 477 -21.08 -3.25 -26.56
CA CYS A 477 -20.90 -4.67 -26.78
C CYS A 477 -21.72 -5.15 -28.01
N PRO A 478 -21.08 -5.67 -29.07
CA PRO A 478 -21.72 -5.94 -30.36
C PRO A 478 -22.61 -7.18 -30.36
N CYS A 479 -22.54 -8.03 -29.33
CA CYS A 479 -23.23 -9.32 -29.36
C CYS A 479 -24.75 -9.19 -29.34
N SER A 480 -25.35 -8.05 -28.97
CA SER A 480 -26.81 -7.90 -28.80
C SER A 480 -27.46 -8.94 -27.86
N CYS A 481 -26.65 -9.79 -27.25
CA CYS A 481 -27.03 -11.01 -26.55
C CYS A 481 -27.14 -10.79 -25.03
N ASP A 482 -27.93 -11.69 -24.48
CA ASP A 482 -28.26 -11.96 -23.09
C ASP A 482 -27.18 -11.62 -22.06
N ARG A 483 -27.26 -10.41 -21.49
CA ARG A 483 -26.39 -9.95 -20.41
C ARG A 483 -26.98 -10.43 -19.10
N VAL A 484 -26.17 -11.09 -18.28
CA VAL A 484 -26.58 -11.53 -16.95
C VAL A 484 -25.87 -10.68 -15.92
N VAL A 485 -26.65 -9.95 -15.12
CA VAL A 485 -26.16 -9.24 -13.95
C VAL A 485 -26.24 -10.19 -12.76
N PHE A 486 -25.09 -10.61 -12.27
CA PHE A 486 -24.99 -11.42 -11.05
C PHE A 486 -24.98 -10.49 -9.85
N VAL A 487 -25.98 -10.63 -8.99
CA VAL A 487 -26.25 -9.74 -7.85
C VAL A 487 -26.29 -10.57 -6.57
N ARG A 488 -25.80 -10.05 -5.45
CA ARG A 488 -25.97 -10.72 -4.15
C ARG A 488 -27.44 -10.95 -3.82
N LYS A 489 -27.76 -12.08 -3.18
CA LYS A 489 -29.12 -12.39 -2.73
C LYS A 489 -29.68 -11.43 -1.67
N ASP A 490 -28.82 -10.89 -0.81
CA ASP A 490 -29.17 -9.92 0.24
C ASP A 490 -29.22 -8.46 -0.26
N ILE A 491 -29.21 -8.23 -1.58
CA ILE A 491 -29.15 -6.87 -2.15
C ILE A 491 -30.30 -5.97 -1.69
N PHE A 492 -31.50 -6.53 -1.48
CA PHE A 492 -32.65 -5.76 -0.99
C PHE A 492 -32.46 -5.31 0.45
N GLU A 493 -31.77 -6.11 1.28
CA GLU A 493 -31.43 -5.76 2.65
C GLU A 493 -30.36 -4.65 2.66
N LEU A 494 -29.35 -4.75 1.79
CA LEU A 494 -28.34 -3.70 1.62
C LEU A 494 -28.94 -2.38 1.12
N GLU A 495 -29.87 -2.43 0.16
CA GLU A 495 -30.60 -1.24 -0.33
C GLU A 495 -31.52 -0.65 0.75
N ALA A 496 -32.21 -1.49 1.53
CA ALA A 496 -33.02 -1.03 2.67
C ALA A 496 -32.17 -0.38 3.76
N LEU A 497 -31.00 -0.96 4.06
CA LEU A 497 -30.06 -0.39 5.00
C LEU A 497 -29.53 0.96 4.51
N SER A 498 -29.20 1.05 3.22
CA SER A 498 -28.78 2.31 2.61
C SER A 498 -29.84 3.40 2.75
N LYS A 499 -31.12 3.08 2.49
CA LYS A 499 -32.24 4.03 2.70
C LYS A 499 -32.32 4.52 4.14
N LYS A 500 -32.18 3.60 5.11
CA LYS A 500 -32.18 3.96 6.54
C LYS A 500 -31.04 4.93 6.86
N PHE A 501 -29.84 4.70 6.33
CA PHE A 501 -28.72 5.61 6.52
C PHE A 501 -28.90 6.97 5.84
N GLU A 502 -29.64 7.06 4.73
CA GLU A 502 -29.95 8.34 4.09
C GLU A 502 -30.88 9.23 4.94
N GLU A 503 -31.68 8.63 5.82
CA GLU A 503 -32.55 9.35 6.76
C GLU A 503 -31.78 9.91 7.97
N GLU A 504 -30.55 9.44 8.20
CA GLU A 504 -29.70 9.95 9.28
C GLU A 504 -29.10 11.32 8.94
N ILE A 505 -29.08 12.21 9.93
CA ILE A 505 -28.60 13.59 9.77
C ILE A 505 -27.12 13.58 9.34
N GLY A 506 -26.81 14.30 8.25
CA GLY A 506 -25.45 14.55 7.78
C GLY A 506 -24.87 13.51 6.81
N VAL A 507 -25.45 12.30 6.70
CA VAL A 507 -24.94 11.26 5.79
C VAL A 507 -25.05 11.70 4.32
N LEU A 508 -26.19 12.26 3.91
CA LEU A 508 -26.39 12.75 2.55
C LEU A 508 -25.51 13.96 2.22
N ASP A 509 -25.26 14.83 3.19
CA ASP A 509 -24.38 15.99 3.00
C ASP A 509 -22.93 15.53 2.77
N GLU A 510 -22.46 14.54 3.53
CA GLU A 510 -21.17 13.91 3.31
C GLU A 510 -21.10 13.24 1.94
N VAL A 511 -22.12 12.47 1.52
CA VAL A 511 -22.17 11.92 0.15
C VAL A 511 -22.02 13.04 -0.90
N GLY A 512 -22.68 14.19 -0.71
CA GLY A 512 -22.58 15.34 -1.62
C GLY A 512 -21.18 15.97 -1.66
N LYS A 513 -20.52 16.13 -0.51
CA LYS A 513 -19.13 16.62 -0.43
C LYS A 513 -18.17 15.69 -1.16
N TRP A 514 -18.34 14.39 -0.96
CA TRP A 514 -17.55 13.33 -1.58
C TRP A 514 -17.64 13.33 -3.10
N MET A 515 -18.84 13.55 -3.64
CA MET A 515 -19.05 13.71 -5.08
C MET A 515 -18.39 14.97 -5.65
N SER A 516 -18.13 15.98 -4.81
CA SER A 516 -17.57 17.27 -5.23
C SER A 516 -16.03 17.32 -5.10
N GLN A 517 -15.41 16.47 -4.27
CA GLN A 517 -13.97 16.47 -3.95
C GLN A 517 -13.14 15.48 -4.78
N SER A 518 -13.72 14.80 -5.77
CA SER A 518 -12.94 13.98 -6.71
C SER A 518 -12.19 14.89 -7.70
N ASP A 519 -11.09 15.50 -7.22
CA ASP A 519 -10.18 16.31 -8.00
C ASP A 519 -9.43 15.44 -9.03
N GLY A 520 -9.78 15.59 -10.32
CA GLY A 520 -9.05 15.02 -11.45
C GLY A 520 -9.89 14.96 -12.74
N PRO A 521 -9.42 15.51 -13.89
CA PRO A 521 -10.17 15.53 -15.14
C PRO A 521 -10.17 14.14 -15.80
N SER A 522 -11.06 13.25 -15.35
CA SER A 522 -11.55 12.00 -15.97
C SER A 522 -12.21 11.03 -14.97
N THR A 523 -12.45 11.46 -13.73
CA THR A 523 -13.22 10.72 -12.73
C THR A 523 -14.71 10.71 -13.08
N HIS A 524 -15.17 9.68 -13.80
CA HIS A 524 -16.59 9.40 -14.13
C HIS A 524 -17.51 10.63 -14.20
N PRO A 525 -17.58 11.33 -15.34
CA PRO A 525 -18.70 12.20 -15.61
C PRO A 525 -19.94 11.34 -15.91
N CYS A 526 -20.60 10.79 -14.87
CA CYS A 526 -21.98 10.28 -14.96
C CYS A 526 -22.52 9.81 -13.59
N LEU A 527 -22.77 10.75 -12.69
CA LEU A 527 -23.76 10.64 -11.61
C LEU A 527 -24.33 12.06 -11.48
N PHE A 528 -25.07 12.64 -12.43
CA PHE A 528 -26.46 12.32 -12.77
C PHE A 528 -26.91 12.91 -14.12
N ASP A 529 -26.01 13.48 -14.93
CA ASP A 529 -26.37 14.12 -16.19
C ASP A 529 -26.07 13.23 -17.39
N GLY A 530 -27.01 12.34 -17.71
CA GLY A 530 -26.83 11.47 -18.86
C GLY A 530 -28.01 10.63 -19.33
N ILE A 531 -29.26 10.84 -18.87
CA ILE A 531 -30.42 10.14 -19.49
C ILE A 531 -31.70 11.01 -19.47
N ASN A 532 -32.21 11.34 -20.66
CA ASN A 532 -33.59 11.79 -20.93
C ASN A 532 -34.08 10.98 -22.14
N HIS A 533 -35.29 10.43 -22.30
CA HIS A 533 -36.58 10.39 -21.60
C HIS A 533 -37.21 9.01 -21.91
N ASN A 534 -37.76 8.23 -20.97
CA ASN A 534 -39.23 8.11 -20.82
C ASN A 534 -39.65 7.45 -19.48
N SER A 535 -38.70 7.25 -18.56
CA SER A 535 -38.99 6.82 -17.19
C SER A 535 -38.04 7.54 -16.25
N LYS A 536 -38.59 8.37 -15.34
CA LYS A 536 -37.80 9.11 -14.35
C LYS A 536 -37.18 8.11 -13.39
N TYR A 537 -35.88 7.84 -13.52
CA TYR A 537 -35.13 7.12 -12.50
C TYR A 537 -35.23 7.90 -11.18
N PHE A 538 -35.45 7.18 -10.08
CA PHE A 538 -35.24 7.69 -8.74
C PHE A 538 -34.51 6.61 -7.92
N PRO A 539 -33.67 6.99 -6.94
CA PRO A 539 -32.96 6.02 -6.11
C PRO A 539 -33.90 4.97 -5.53
N TYR A 540 -33.51 3.70 -5.66
CA TYR A 540 -34.25 2.54 -5.17
C TYR A 540 -35.66 2.33 -5.73
N CYS A 541 -35.94 2.84 -6.94
CA CYS A 541 -37.15 2.50 -7.67
C CYS A 541 -37.21 0.99 -8.00
N LYS A 542 -38.41 0.44 -8.22
CA LYS A 542 -38.57 -0.98 -8.51
C LYS A 542 -37.81 -1.39 -9.79
N ILE A 543 -36.87 -2.33 -9.64
CA ILE A 543 -36.24 -3.06 -10.75
C ILE A 543 -37.09 -4.31 -10.98
N GLN A 544 -37.79 -4.38 -12.11
CA GLN A 544 -38.59 -5.56 -12.50
C GLN A 544 -37.65 -6.69 -12.90
N ILE A 545 -37.84 -7.85 -12.26
CA ILE A 545 -37.03 -9.04 -12.45
C ILE A 545 -37.81 -9.95 -13.40
N ASP A 546 -37.31 -10.15 -14.62
CA ASP A 546 -37.78 -11.26 -15.44
C ASP A 546 -37.22 -12.55 -14.85
N ALA A 547 -38.01 -13.20 -13.99
CA ALA A 547 -37.80 -14.59 -13.63
C ALA A 547 -38.11 -15.44 -14.86
N SER A 548 -37.11 -15.70 -15.71
CA SER A 548 -37.27 -16.57 -16.88
C SER A 548 -36.78 -18.00 -16.57
N PRO A 549 -37.43 -19.02 -17.15
CA PRO A 549 -37.26 -20.42 -16.77
C PRO A 549 -35.92 -20.99 -17.24
N GLU A 550 -35.38 -21.91 -16.44
CA GLU A 550 -34.24 -22.82 -16.70
C GLU A 550 -33.26 -22.38 -17.80
N ILE A 551 -32.16 -21.76 -17.38
CA ILE A 551 -31.04 -21.43 -18.27
C ILE A 551 -30.21 -22.69 -18.51
N HIS A 552 -29.94 -22.99 -19.78
CA HIS A 552 -28.87 -23.90 -20.21
C HIS A 552 -27.60 -23.60 -19.42
N THR A 553 -27.19 -24.57 -18.59
CA THR A 553 -26.00 -24.58 -17.74
C THR A 553 -24.89 -23.66 -18.23
N PHE A 554 -24.83 -22.44 -17.68
CA PHE A 554 -23.57 -21.74 -17.57
C PHE A 554 -22.74 -22.61 -16.63
N SER A 555 -21.73 -23.27 -17.18
CA SER A 555 -20.72 -23.92 -16.37
C SER A 555 -20.00 -22.82 -15.57
N GLU A 556 -20.41 -22.62 -14.31
CA GLU A 556 -19.68 -21.84 -13.30
C GLU A 556 -18.25 -22.37 -13.08
N ILE A 557 -17.89 -23.49 -13.71
CA ILE A 557 -16.60 -24.18 -13.58
C ILE A 557 -15.44 -23.35 -14.14
N ASP A 558 -15.68 -22.35 -15.00
CA ASP A 558 -14.60 -21.56 -15.65
C ASP A 558 -14.46 -20.11 -15.15
N VAL A 559 -15.36 -19.60 -14.31
CA VAL A 559 -15.14 -18.30 -13.64
C VAL A 559 -14.29 -18.57 -12.41
N LEU A 560 -12.97 -18.47 -12.57
CA LEU A 560 -12.05 -18.50 -11.43
C LEU A 560 -12.38 -17.35 -10.48
N GLY A 561 -13.23 -17.62 -9.49
CA GLY A 561 -13.44 -16.74 -8.35
C GLY A 561 -12.09 -16.48 -7.71
N TYR A 562 -11.62 -15.24 -7.83
CA TYR A 562 -10.40 -14.80 -7.18
C TYR A 562 -10.75 -14.50 -5.74
N ASP A 563 -10.64 -15.50 -4.86
CA ASP A 563 -10.83 -15.28 -3.45
C ASP A 563 -9.67 -14.43 -2.91
N LEU A 564 -9.84 -13.11 -2.90
CA LEU A 564 -8.94 -12.16 -2.24
C LEU A 564 -8.78 -12.48 -0.74
N ASN A 565 -9.66 -13.32 -0.18
CA ASN A 565 -9.56 -13.84 1.17
C ASN A 565 -8.98 -15.26 1.27
N LYS A 566 -8.41 -15.85 0.20
CA LYS A 566 -7.53 -17.03 0.30
C LYS A 566 -6.07 -16.58 0.35
N LEU A 567 -5.20 -17.43 0.91
CA LEU A 567 -3.77 -17.28 0.68
C LEU A 567 -3.55 -17.18 -0.83
N TYR A 568 -2.68 -16.25 -1.26
CA TYR A 568 -2.07 -16.33 -2.59
C TYR A 568 -1.77 -17.81 -2.88
N PRO A 569 -2.27 -18.38 -4.00
CA PRO A 569 -2.08 -19.80 -4.25
C PRO A 569 -0.60 -20.13 -4.15
N THR A 570 -0.26 -21.12 -3.32
CA THR A 570 1.05 -21.75 -3.39
C THR A 570 1.16 -22.39 -4.77
N ALA A 571 2.30 -22.21 -5.44
CA ALA A 571 2.50 -22.63 -6.83
C ALA A 571 2.37 -24.15 -7.10
N SER A 572 2.06 -24.96 -6.08
CA SER A 572 2.08 -26.43 -6.13
C SER A 572 0.75 -27.11 -6.49
N THR A 573 -0.27 -26.42 -7.01
CA THR A 573 -1.51 -27.09 -7.46
C THR A 573 -1.97 -26.69 -8.86
N ILE A 574 -1.04 -26.28 -9.73
CA ILE A 574 -1.31 -26.19 -11.17
C ILE A 574 -0.72 -27.44 -11.85
N THR A 575 -1.44 -28.55 -11.77
CA THR A 575 -1.22 -29.67 -12.71
C THR A 575 -1.89 -29.30 -14.03
N PHE A 576 -1.09 -28.81 -14.98
CA PHE A 576 -1.50 -28.75 -16.38
C PHE A 576 -1.47 -30.17 -16.96
N ALA A 577 -2.64 -30.77 -17.18
CA ALA A 577 -2.77 -31.93 -18.03
C ALA A 577 -2.80 -31.46 -19.49
N HIS A 578 -1.66 -31.51 -20.18
CA HIS A 578 -1.62 -31.44 -21.64
C HIS A 578 -1.22 -32.80 -22.21
N GLY A 579 -2.18 -33.47 -22.85
CA GLY A 579 -1.92 -34.56 -23.77
C GLY A 579 -1.19 -34.03 -25.03
N PRO A 580 -0.47 -34.90 -25.76
CA PRO A 580 0.48 -34.47 -26.78
C PRO A 580 -0.25 -34.20 -28.10
N HIS A 581 -0.08 -33.01 -28.69
CA HIS A 581 -0.19 -32.86 -30.15
C HIS A 581 0.71 -31.77 -30.71
N ASP A 582 1.14 -32.02 -31.94
CA ASP A 582 2.35 -31.57 -32.63
C ASP A 582 2.43 -30.08 -33.01
N TYR A 583 3.67 -29.62 -33.15
CA TYR A 583 4.09 -28.31 -33.64
C TYR A 583 3.68 -28.07 -35.11
N SER A 584 3.17 -26.87 -35.40
CA SER A 584 3.52 -26.16 -36.64
C SER A 584 3.48 -24.63 -36.46
N THR A 585 4.31 -23.96 -37.25
CA THR A 585 4.86 -22.61 -37.11
C THR A 585 4.04 -21.51 -37.79
N GLN A 586 3.88 -20.33 -37.16
CA GLN A 586 4.28 -18.99 -37.67
C GLN A 586 3.63 -17.80 -36.93
N SER A 587 4.52 -16.90 -36.47
CA SER A 587 4.49 -15.42 -36.31
C SER A 587 3.33 -14.66 -35.63
N ASP A 588 3.77 -13.74 -34.77
CA ASP A 588 3.18 -12.45 -34.34
C ASP A 588 2.12 -12.39 -33.24
N HIS A 589 2.50 -12.86 -32.04
CA HIS A 589 1.98 -12.33 -30.77
C HIS A 589 3.04 -12.43 -29.65
N SER A 590 4.02 -11.51 -29.61
CA SER A 590 5.12 -11.56 -28.62
C SER A 590 5.42 -10.21 -27.96
N ARG A 591 4.42 -9.55 -27.37
CA ARG A 591 4.67 -8.43 -26.41
C ARG A 591 3.81 -8.41 -25.14
N LEU A 592 2.67 -9.11 -25.10
CA LEU A 592 1.78 -9.17 -23.92
C LEU A 592 2.05 -10.37 -23.00
N THR A 593 2.52 -11.49 -23.54
CA THR A 593 2.82 -12.72 -22.79
C THR A 593 4.06 -12.61 -21.91
N ASN A 594 5.03 -11.76 -22.25
CA ASN A 594 6.25 -11.55 -21.46
C ASN A 594 6.03 -10.72 -20.17
N TRP A 595 4.91 -10.00 -20.05
CA TRP A 595 4.66 -9.14 -18.88
C TRP A 595 3.93 -9.90 -17.76
N LEU A 596 2.94 -10.74 -18.13
CA LEU A 596 2.27 -11.68 -17.22
C LEU A 596 3.23 -12.76 -16.70
N HIS A 597 4.12 -13.28 -17.57
CA HIS A 597 5.15 -14.22 -17.14
C HIS A 597 6.10 -13.57 -16.12
N LYS A 598 6.50 -12.30 -16.31
CA LYS A 598 7.41 -11.59 -15.38
C LYS A 598 6.80 -11.25 -14.03
N MET A 599 5.52 -10.86 -13.94
CA MET A 599 4.87 -10.61 -12.64
C MET A 599 4.59 -11.91 -11.88
N VAL A 600 4.21 -12.98 -12.58
CA VAL A 600 4.05 -14.30 -11.96
C VAL A 600 5.41 -14.81 -11.49
N THR A 601 6.50 -14.70 -12.27
CA THR A 601 7.85 -15.08 -11.80
C THR A 601 8.32 -14.28 -10.57
N ILE A 602 7.95 -13.00 -10.44
CA ILE A 602 8.28 -12.16 -9.26
C ILE A 602 7.52 -12.58 -7.99
N LEU A 603 6.33 -13.18 -8.12
CA LEU A 603 5.61 -13.79 -6.99
C LEU A 603 6.01 -15.26 -6.76
N THR A 604 6.38 -16.00 -7.81
CA THR A 604 6.74 -17.42 -7.72
C THR A 604 8.17 -17.65 -7.21
N MET A 605 9.13 -16.76 -7.50
CA MET A 605 10.47 -16.83 -6.87
C MET A 605 10.46 -16.46 -5.38
N ARG A 606 9.41 -15.78 -4.87
CA ARG A 606 9.26 -15.46 -3.44
C ARG A 606 8.98 -16.66 -2.54
N TYR A 607 8.62 -17.84 -3.09
CA TYR A 607 8.21 -18.99 -2.28
C TYR A 607 9.10 -20.24 -2.44
N LEU A 608 9.91 -20.35 -3.50
CA LEU A 608 10.67 -21.58 -3.78
C LEU A 608 11.98 -21.72 -2.98
N GLU A 609 12.57 -20.65 -2.44
CA GLU A 609 13.88 -20.73 -1.75
C GLU A 609 13.79 -21.01 -0.23
N SER A 610 12.59 -21.16 0.34
CA SER A 610 12.40 -21.45 1.79
C SER A 610 12.15 -22.93 2.11
N ARG A 611 12.00 -23.81 1.11
CA ARG A 611 11.62 -25.23 1.32
C ARG A 611 12.75 -26.26 1.20
N ASP A 612 13.95 -25.88 0.78
CA ASP A 612 15.08 -26.82 0.78
C ASP A 612 15.80 -26.81 2.15
N GLY A 613 15.27 -27.62 3.06
CA GLY A 613 15.96 -27.91 4.31
C GLY A 613 15.12 -28.65 5.34
N LEU A 614 14.93 -29.95 5.16
CA LEU A 614 15.14 -31.06 6.11
C LEU A 614 14.53 -32.36 5.51
N PRO A 615 15.06 -33.55 5.87
CA PRO A 615 15.41 -34.64 4.96
C PRO A 615 14.25 -35.33 4.22
#